data_AF-A0A644TYS6-F1
#
_entry.id   AF-A0A644TYS6-F1
#
_cell.length_a   1.000
_cell.length_b   1.000
_cell.length_c   1.000
_cell.angle_alpha   90.00
_cell.angle_beta   90.00
_cell.angle_gamma   90.00
#
_symmetry.space_group_name_H-M   'P 1'
#
loop_
_entity.id
_entity.type
_entity.pdbx_description
1 polymer ?
#
loop_
_entity_poly.entity_id
_entity_poly.type
_entity_poly.pdbx_seq_one_letter_code
_entity_poly.pdbx_strand_id
1 'polypeptide(L)'
;MKRYRFLAGLLPVLALLFFASCQKDDKFDNNPDLNLSFSADTVFFDTVFTTVGSSTRVFMIYNPSDNKVNVSSVRLARGSSSPFRMNIDGIAATEIRDLEIAGKDSLFVFVKVTIDPNQADAPMIQNDSIVFTTNGNIQDVKLVAWGQDAYFYRNGIIGSDYVFTPEKPHVIYGYLIVDSLYTLSVEAGARVHLHSGAILMVYRDATIKVNGTRENPVIFEGDRLEDYYRDIPGQWGRIWLYAGSINNEFNYAVIRNGEVGIHADTTGNSPNPTLRISNSLIYNMSKTGILGQGTTIEAANCVIGNCGARSLALTLGGRYDFRHCTVGNFWNKSFRRETALVLNNYYFDNTGKVQLRPLEQAYFGNCAIYGEKNEEITFDQHSSGGVFNYRFENCLLKTEADITDAEKFPGSLKNQNPWFLDPYQAQYQPDTLVSSLINKGNAGVLNGAFINLQEDIDGRLRTADTAPDIGAYEFSEENRKK
;
A
#
# COMPACT_ATOMS: atom_id res chain seq x y z
N MET A 1 -44.84 -16.94 -66.79
CA MET A 1 -44.35 -15.55 -66.97
C MET A 1 -44.80 -14.68 -65.80
N LYS A 2 -43.92 -14.37 -64.82
CA LYS A 2 -43.94 -13.15 -63.95
C LYS A 2 -43.02 -13.21 -62.73
N ARG A 3 -42.52 -14.39 -62.29
CA ARG A 3 -41.65 -14.50 -61.08
C ARG A 3 -40.14 -14.38 -61.32
N TYR A 4 -39.63 -14.57 -62.54
CA TYR A 4 -38.20 -14.44 -62.83
C TYR A 4 -37.75 -13.02 -63.21
N ARG A 5 -38.67 -12.06 -63.35
CA ARG A 5 -38.34 -10.66 -63.70
C ARG A 5 -37.77 -9.85 -62.52
N PHE A 6 -38.02 -10.25 -61.28
CA PHE A 6 -37.44 -9.59 -60.11
C PHE A 6 -36.00 -10.04 -59.82
N LEU A 7 -35.62 -11.29 -60.12
CA LEU A 7 -34.23 -11.75 -59.96
C LEU A 7 -33.28 -11.17 -61.02
N ALA A 8 -33.77 -10.91 -62.24
CA ALA A 8 -32.95 -10.33 -63.31
C ALA A 8 -32.58 -8.85 -63.06
N GLY A 9 -33.29 -8.15 -62.17
CA GLY A 9 -32.96 -6.78 -61.75
C GLY A 9 -32.05 -6.70 -60.52
N LEU A 10 -31.86 -7.82 -59.80
CA LEU A 10 -30.99 -7.86 -58.62
C LEU A 10 -29.52 -8.14 -58.98
N LEU A 11 -29.29 -8.86 -60.09
CA LEU A 11 -27.96 -9.22 -60.57
C LEU A 11 -27.09 -8.00 -60.96
N PRO A 12 -27.61 -6.94 -61.62
CA PRO A 12 -26.82 -5.74 -61.93
C PRO A 12 -26.50 -4.93 -60.67
N VAL A 13 -27.43 -4.86 -59.70
CA VAL A 13 -27.24 -4.13 -58.44
C VAL A 13 -26.23 -4.84 -57.54
N LEU A 14 -26.25 -6.18 -57.50
CA LEU A 14 -25.25 -6.97 -56.78
C LEU A 14 -23.87 -6.92 -57.47
N ALA A 15 -23.83 -6.85 -58.80
CA ALA A 15 -22.57 -6.66 -59.55
C ALA A 15 -21.96 -5.26 -59.34
N LEU A 16 -22.77 -4.22 -59.17
CA LEU A 16 -22.29 -2.87 -58.81
C LEU A 16 -21.69 -2.80 -57.39
N LEU A 17 -22.13 -3.65 -56.47
CA LEU A 17 -21.55 -3.73 -55.11
C LEU A 17 -20.16 -4.39 -55.08
N PHE A 18 -19.76 -5.15 -56.11
CA PHE A 18 -18.42 -5.74 -56.20
C PHE A 18 -17.35 -4.78 -56.75
N PHE A 19 -17.73 -3.66 -57.38
CA PHE A 19 -16.78 -2.64 -57.86
C PHE A 19 -16.58 -1.48 -56.89
N ALA A 20 -17.28 -1.47 -55.76
CA ALA A 20 -17.09 -0.49 -54.68
C ALA A 20 -16.13 -0.98 -53.58
N SER A 21 -15.21 -1.90 -53.90
CA SER A 21 -14.04 -2.13 -53.06
C SER A 21 -13.03 -1.03 -53.36
N CYS A 22 -13.10 0.08 -52.61
CA CYS A 22 -11.98 1.02 -52.51
C CYS A 22 -10.81 0.28 -51.85
N GLN A 23 -9.96 -0.38 -52.63
CA GLN A 23 -8.58 -0.58 -52.19
C GLN A 23 -7.97 0.82 -52.10
N LYS A 24 -7.74 1.30 -50.88
CA LYS A 24 -6.80 2.42 -50.67
C LYS A 24 -5.49 1.94 -51.30
N ASP A 25 -5.04 2.60 -52.37
CA ASP A 25 -3.68 2.40 -52.87
C ASP A 25 -2.73 2.61 -51.68
N ASP A 26 -1.92 1.60 -51.34
CA ASP A 26 -0.86 1.66 -50.31
C ASP A 26 0.27 2.59 -50.80
N LYS A 27 -0.01 3.89 -50.91
CA LYS A 27 1.00 4.90 -51.21
C LYS A 27 1.79 5.19 -49.94
N PHE A 28 3.10 5.22 -50.08
CA PHE A 28 4.00 5.71 -49.04
C PHE A 28 4.14 7.23 -49.14
N ASP A 29 4.03 7.90 -48.00
CA ASP A 29 4.39 9.31 -47.86
C ASP A 29 5.91 9.44 -47.70
N ASN A 30 6.56 9.88 -48.78
CA ASN A 30 8.00 10.10 -48.83
C ASN A 30 8.37 11.58 -48.63
N ASN A 31 7.45 12.42 -48.11
CA ASN A 31 7.72 13.83 -47.88
C ASN A 31 8.86 13.99 -46.84
N PRO A 32 9.98 14.65 -47.19
CA PRO A 32 11.06 14.95 -46.25
C PRO A 32 10.66 15.89 -45.11
N ASP A 33 9.53 16.59 -45.19
CA ASP A 33 9.05 17.46 -44.10
C ASP A 33 8.08 16.73 -43.14
N LEU A 34 7.77 15.46 -43.40
CA LEU A 34 6.89 14.66 -42.55
C LEU A 34 7.59 14.35 -41.21
N ASN A 35 6.94 14.74 -40.12
CA ASN A 35 7.31 14.33 -38.76
C ASN A 35 6.24 13.42 -38.18
N LEU A 36 6.68 12.36 -37.50
CA LEU A 36 5.80 11.57 -36.63
C LEU A 36 5.40 12.42 -35.41
N SER A 37 4.27 12.07 -34.81
CA SER A 37 3.87 12.61 -33.51
C SER A 37 4.00 11.53 -32.44
N PHE A 38 4.33 11.92 -31.21
CA PHE A 38 4.49 11.01 -30.09
C PHE A 38 3.59 11.44 -28.93
N SER A 39 3.03 10.50 -28.19
CA SER A 39 2.25 10.81 -26.98
C SER A 39 3.12 11.27 -25.81
N ALA A 40 4.45 11.14 -25.91
CA ALA A 40 5.43 11.55 -24.91
C ALA A 40 6.73 11.98 -25.58
N ASP A 41 7.37 13.01 -25.05
CA ASP A 41 8.72 13.45 -25.42
C ASP A 41 9.79 12.76 -24.54
N THR A 42 9.43 12.44 -23.30
CA THR A 42 10.26 11.72 -22.33
C THR A 42 9.46 10.64 -21.61
N VAL A 43 10.04 9.45 -21.47
CA VAL A 43 9.52 8.35 -20.65
C VAL A 43 10.37 8.22 -19.40
N PHE A 44 9.78 8.54 -18.25
CA PHE A 44 10.41 8.44 -16.94
C PHE A 44 10.11 7.10 -16.26
N PHE A 45 11.15 6.51 -15.69
CA PHE A 45 11.08 5.42 -14.73
C PHE A 45 11.56 5.99 -13.40
N ASP A 46 10.72 5.89 -12.37
CA ASP A 46 11.07 6.31 -11.00
C ASP A 46 12.15 5.37 -10.44
N THR A 47 12.34 5.34 -9.13
CA THR A 47 13.32 4.50 -8.46
C THR A 47 13.09 3.02 -8.79
N VAL A 48 13.98 2.47 -9.60
CA VAL A 48 14.06 1.06 -9.96
C VAL A 48 15.20 0.45 -9.15
N PHE A 49 14.91 -0.56 -8.34
CA PHE A 49 15.97 -1.28 -7.66
C PHE A 49 16.82 -2.04 -8.67
N THR A 50 18.14 -1.96 -8.51
CA THR A 50 19.08 -2.64 -9.43
C THR A 50 18.87 -4.15 -9.42
N THR A 51 19.23 -4.84 -10.49
CA THR A 51 18.95 -6.28 -10.74
C THR A 51 17.46 -6.64 -10.92
N VAL A 52 16.53 -5.72 -10.63
CA VAL A 52 15.09 -5.90 -10.83
C VAL A 52 14.66 -5.10 -12.05
N GLY A 53 13.86 -5.74 -12.91
CA GLY A 53 13.25 -5.05 -14.05
C GLY A 53 12.13 -4.12 -13.59
N SER A 54 12.01 -2.95 -14.23
CA SER A 54 10.91 -2.03 -13.99
C SER A 54 9.56 -2.59 -14.46
N SER A 55 8.48 -1.92 -14.06
CA SER A 55 7.21 -2.02 -14.79
C SER A 55 7.37 -1.54 -16.25
N THR A 56 6.48 -1.98 -17.13
CA THR A 56 6.45 -1.54 -18.53
C THR A 56 5.76 -0.18 -18.63
N ARG A 57 6.43 0.80 -19.25
CA ARG A 57 5.84 2.08 -19.67
C ARG A 57 5.37 2.00 -21.12
N VAL A 58 4.33 2.75 -21.44
CA VAL A 58 3.73 2.77 -22.77
C VAL A 58 3.61 4.20 -23.26
N PHE A 59 4.02 4.42 -24.50
CA PHE A 59 3.68 5.62 -25.26
C PHE A 59 3.30 5.21 -26.69
N MET A 60 2.71 6.13 -27.45
CA MET A 60 2.24 5.88 -28.80
C MET A 60 3.00 6.72 -29.81
N ILE A 61 3.22 6.15 -31.00
CA ILE A 61 3.70 6.83 -32.19
C ILE A 61 2.50 7.01 -33.12
N TYR A 62 2.34 8.18 -33.71
CA TYR A 62 1.25 8.49 -34.63
C TYR A 62 1.80 8.88 -36.00
N ASN A 63 1.21 8.32 -37.04
CA ASN A 63 1.37 8.79 -38.41
C ASN A 63 0.31 9.87 -38.72
N PRO A 64 0.68 11.15 -38.84
CA PRO A 64 -0.27 12.20 -39.15
C PRO A 64 -0.67 12.25 -40.63
N SER A 65 -0.01 11.51 -41.53
CA SER A 65 -0.34 11.47 -42.96
C SER A 65 -1.59 10.62 -43.23
N ASP A 66 -2.30 10.92 -44.34
CA ASP A 66 -3.37 10.06 -44.86
C ASP A 66 -2.85 8.78 -45.53
N ASN A 67 -1.56 8.78 -45.88
CA ASN A 67 -0.84 7.70 -46.55
C ASN A 67 0.03 6.92 -45.56
N LYS A 68 0.46 5.72 -45.95
CA LYS A 68 1.35 4.89 -45.15
C LYS A 68 2.72 5.58 -45.00
N VAL A 69 3.38 5.39 -43.87
CA VAL A 69 4.75 5.89 -43.64
C VAL A 69 5.66 4.71 -43.36
N ASN A 70 6.85 4.71 -43.95
CA ASN A 70 7.91 3.78 -43.60
C ASN A 70 8.94 4.48 -42.71
N VAL A 71 9.06 4.03 -41.46
CA VAL A 71 10.11 4.46 -40.54
C VAL A 71 11.32 3.55 -40.78
N SER A 72 12.33 4.07 -41.46
CA SER A 72 13.48 3.29 -41.93
C SER A 72 14.28 2.67 -40.79
N SER A 73 14.31 3.32 -39.62
CA SER A 73 14.92 2.77 -38.41
C SER A 73 14.24 3.29 -37.15
N VAL A 74 13.95 2.38 -36.23
CA VAL A 74 13.64 2.69 -34.83
C VAL A 74 14.62 1.95 -33.94
N ARG A 75 15.43 2.66 -33.15
CA ARG A 75 16.50 2.03 -32.36
C ARG A 75 16.73 2.71 -31.02
N LEU A 76 17.22 1.93 -30.05
CA LEU A 76 17.83 2.50 -28.85
C LEU A 76 19.15 3.18 -29.23
N ALA A 77 19.38 4.41 -28.77
CA ALA A 77 20.56 5.19 -29.14
C ALA A 77 21.85 4.49 -28.69
N ARG A 78 21.82 3.87 -27.50
CA ARG A 78 22.91 3.04 -26.95
C ARG A 78 22.93 1.59 -27.44
N GLY A 79 21.98 1.18 -28.28
CA GLY A 79 21.90 -0.17 -28.84
C GLY A 79 21.87 -1.26 -27.76
N SER A 80 22.71 -2.29 -27.90
CA SER A 80 22.81 -3.41 -26.96
C SER A 80 23.38 -3.03 -25.58
N SER A 81 24.02 -1.86 -25.46
CA SER A 81 24.51 -1.34 -24.17
C SER A 81 23.46 -0.54 -23.38
N SER A 82 22.24 -0.43 -23.93
CA SER A 82 21.13 0.21 -23.26
C SER A 82 20.61 -0.66 -22.12
N PRO A 83 20.37 -0.09 -20.92
CA PRO A 83 19.63 -0.79 -19.86
C PRO A 83 18.12 -0.89 -20.19
N PHE A 84 17.66 -0.18 -21.22
CA PHE A 84 16.26 -0.19 -21.65
C PHE A 84 16.02 -1.30 -22.68
N ARG A 85 14.80 -1.82 -22.69
CA ARG A 85 14.28 -2.73 -23.72
C ARG A 85 13.01 -2.16 -24.29
N MET A 86 12.91 -2.25 -25.62
CA MET A 86 11.81 -1.74 -26.43
C MET A 86 11.04 -2.89 -27.07
N ASN A 87 9.72 -2.74 -27.13
CA ASN A 87 8.83 -3.56 -27.94
C ASN A 87 7.83 -2.64 -28.65
N ILE A 88 7.66 -2.80 -29.97
CA ILE A 88 6.72 -2.01 -30.76
C ILE A 88 5.70 -2.97 -31.36
N ASP A 89 4.43 -2.82 -30.98
CA ASP A 89 3.31 -3.67 -31.42
C ASP A 89 3.61 -5.18 -31.44
N GLY A 90 4.27 -5.65 -30.39
CA GLY A 90 4.60 -7.07 -30.19
C GLY A 90 6.02 -7.44 -30.64
N ILE A 91 6.73 -6.59 -31.37
CA ILE A 91 8.09 -6.85 -31.86
C ILE A 91 9.11 -6.33 -30.84
N ALA A 92 9.74 -7.23 -30.07
CA ALA A 92 10.80 -6.89 -29.14
C ALA A 92 12.17 -6.82 -29.84
N ALA A 93 12.79 -5.65 -29.88
CA ALA A 93 14.12 -5.47 -30.50
C ALA A 93 14.84 -4.22 -29.96
N THR A 94 16.17 -4.19 -30.11
CA THR A 94 16.98 -2.98 -29.88
C THR A 94 17.02 -2.05 -31.10
N GLU A 95 16.74 -2.61 -32.28
CA GLU A 95 16.58 -1.91 -33.55
C GLU A 95 15.52 -2.64 -34.39
N ILE A 96 14.59 -1.88 -34.96
CA ILE A 96 13.61 -2.32 -35.96
C ILE A 96 13.88 -1.52 -37.23
N ARG A 97 13.86 -2.19 -38.38
CA ARG A 97 14.00 -1.55 -39.69
C ARG A 97 12.72 -1.69 -40.47
N ASP A 98 12.49 -0.70 -41.32
CA ASP A 98 11.36 -0.67 -42.25
C ASP A 98 10.01 -0.87 -41.53
N LEU A 99 9.79 -0.10 -40.46
CA LEU A 99 8.57 -0.15 -39.67
C LEU A 99 7.47 0.65 -40.37
N GLU A 100 6.44 -0.05 -40.85
CA GLU A 100 5.30 0.56 -41.53
C GLU A 100 4.21 1.00 -40.55
N ILE A 101 3.69 2.22 -40.75
CA ILE A 101 2.52 2.74 -40.02
C ILE A 101 1.47 3.17 -41.04
N ALA A 102 0.26 2.61 -40.96
CA ALA A 102 -0.82 2.97 -41.86
C ALA A 102 -1.21 4.47 -41.72
N GLY A 103 -1.84 5.02 -42.76
CA GLY A 103 -2.26 6.42 -42.75
C GLY A 103 -3.29 6.70 -41.65
N LYS A 104 -3.06 7.75 -40.87
CA LYS A 104 -3.82 8.13 -39.67
C LYS A 104 -3.85 7.09 -38.56
N ASP A 105 -2.90 6.16 -38.57
CA ASP A 105 -2.80 5.09 -37.59
C ASP A 105 -1.69 5.35 -36.56
N SER A 106 -1.62 4.48 -35.57
CA SER A 106 -0.69 4.56 -34.45
C SER A 106 -0.19 3.20 -33.99
N LEU A 107 1.01 3.16 -33.44
CA LEU A 107 1.59 1.95 -32.84
C LEU A 107 1.87 2.18 -31.36
N PHE A 108 1.76 1.13 -30.55
CA PHE A 108 2.19 1.15 -29.16
C PHE A 108 3.67 0.83 -29.03
N VAL A 109 4.36 1.61 -28.20
CA VAL A 109 5.74 1.37 -27.78
C VAL A 109 5.77 1.04 -26.31
N PHE A 110 6.18 -0.18 -26.00
CA PHE A 110 6.39 -0.69 -24.65
C PHE A 110 7.87 -0.60 -24.30
N VAL A 111 8.18 0.08 -23.20
CA VAL A 111 9.56 0.26 -22.72
C VAL A 111 9.67 -0.27 -21.30
N LYS A 112 10.75 -1.00 -21.00
CA LYS A 112 11.12 -1.41 -19.65
C LYS A 112 12.62 -1.20 -19.44
N VAL A 113 13.06 -1.04 -18.20
CA VAL A 113 14.48 -0.88 -17.85
C VAL A 113 14.91 -1.97 -16.86
N THR A 114 16.16 -2.39 -16.95
CA THR A 114 16.82 -3.20 -15.91
C THR A 114 18.20 -2.61 -15.69
N ILE A 115 18.46 -2.13 -14.48
CA ILE A 115 19.68 -1.42 -14.14
C ILE A 115 20.63 -2.38 -13.44
N ASP A 116 21.85 -2.49 -13.94
CA ASP A 116 22.90 -3.27 -13.29
C ASP A 116 23.41 -2.55 -12.03
N PRO A 117 23.71 -3.29 -10.94
CA PRO A 117 24.21 -2.71 -9.70
C PRO A 117 25.60 -2.12 -9.90
N ASN A 118 25.90 -1.01 -9.21
CA ASN A 118 27.21 -0.34 -9.27
C ASN A 118 27.92 -0.28 -7.91
N GLN A 119 27.36 -0.94 -6.89
CA GLN A 119 27.82 -0.97 -5.50
C GLN A 119 27.78 0.40 -4.78
N ALA A 120 27.23 1.44 -5.40
CA ALA A 120 27.06 2.74 -4.76
C ALA A 120 25.86 2.71 -3.78
N ASP A 121 25.90 3.57 -2.77
CA ASP A 121 24.78 3.76 -1.84
C ASP A 121 23.77 4.79 -2.39
N ALA A 122 24.27 5.75 -3.17
CA ALA A 122 23.47 6.81 -3.76
C ALA A 122 22.71 6.33 -5.01
N PRO A 123 21.48 6.82 -5.24
CA PRO A 123 20.77 6.60 -6.49
C PRO A 123 21.56 7.09 -7.70
N MET A 124 21.44 6.39 -8.82
CA MET A 124 22.08 6.70 -10.10
C MET A 124 21.03 7.06 -11.16
N ILE A 125 21.42 7.84 -12.17
CA ILE A 125 20.54 8.17 -13.30
C ILE A 125 21.03 7.42 -14.54
N GLN A 126 20.14 6.68 -15.20
CA GLN A 126 20.39 6.01 -16.47
C GLN A 126 19.58 6.68 -17.57
N ASN A 127 20.27 7.09 -18.64
CA ASN A 127 19.67 7.78 -19.78
C ASN A 127 19.92 7.03 -21.09
N ASP A 128 18.93 7.08 -21.98
CA ASP A 128 19.00 6.68 -23.39
C ASP A 128 17.92 7.42 -24.20
N SER A 129 17.82 7.15 -25.50
CA SER A 129 16.74 7.61 -26.36
C SER A 129 16.27 6.48 -27.28
N ILE A 130 14.99 6.49 -27.65
CA ILE A 130 14.51 5.76 -28.84
C ILE A 130 14.57 6.73 -30.01
N VAL A 131 15.38 6.42 -31.02
CA VAL A 131 15.63 7.26 -32.19
C VAL A 131 14.85 6.71 -33.38
N PHE A 132 14.06 7.58 -34.01
CA PHE A 132 13.23 7.30 -35.17
C PHE A 132 13.82 8.00 -36.40
N THR A 133 13.99 7.28 -37.51
CA THR A 133 14.40 7.86 -38.80
C THR A 133 13.30 7.65 -39.83
N THR A 134 12.76 8.73 -40.38
CA THR A 134 11.66 8.70 -41.35
C THR A 134 11.95 9.71 -42.46
N ASN A 135 12.03 9.29 -43.72
CA ASN A 135 12.31 10.17 -44.87
C ASN A 135 13.56 11.08 -44.71
N GLY A 136 14.54 10.67 -43.90
CA GLY A 136 15.73 11.46 -43.57
C GLY A 136 15.60 12.35 -42.32
N ASN A 137 14.39 12.52 -41.77
CA ASN A 137 14.17 13.18 -40.49
C ASN A 137 14.51 12.25 -39.33
N ILE A 138 15.18 12.82 -38.32
CA ILE A 138 15.52 12.14 -37.09
C ILE A 138 14.72 12.79 -35.96
N GLN A 139 13.92 11.98 -35.28
CA GLN A 139 13.21 12.35 -34.06
C GLN A 139 13.58 11.38 -32.94
N ASP A 140 13.42 11.79 -31.69
CA ASP A 140 13.70 10.90 -30.57
C ASP A 140 12.78 11.13 -29.39
N VAL A 141 12.59 10.07 -28.60
CA VAL A 141 11.91 10.09 -27.31
C VAL A 141 12.95 9.75 -26.24
N LYS A 142 13.09 10.61 -25.24
CA LYS A 142 14.08 10.44 -24.16
C LYS A 142 13.63 9.33 -23.20
N LEU A 143 14.57 8.55 -22.71
CA LEU A 143 14.37 7.55 -21.65
C LEU A 143 15.23 7.92 -20.46
N VAL A 144 14.61 8.07 -19.28
CA VAL A 144 15.30 8.44 -18.03
C VAL A 144 14.85 7.50 -16.93
N ALA A 145 15.80 6.91 -16.21
CA ALA A 145 15.52 6.02 -15.08
C ALA A 145 16.39 6.34 -13.86
N TRP A 146 15.81 6.36 -12.67
CA TRP A 146 16.55 6.40 -11.41
C TRP A 146 16.79 4.98 -10.91
N GLY A 147 18.05 4.56 -10.79
CA GLY A 147 18.43 3.28 -10.21
C GLY A 147 18.86 3.42 -8.76
N GLN A 148 18.51 2.48 -7.89
CA GLN A 148 19.01 2.44 -6.52
C GLN A 148 19.46 1.02 -6.16
N ASP A 149 20.69 0.89 -5.65
CA ASP A 149 21.17 -0.38 -5.10
C ASP A 149 20.45 -0.70 -3.79
N ALA A 150 20.18 -2.00 -3.57
CA ALA A 150 19.44 -2.48 -2.42
C ALA A 150 19.97 -3.82 -1.92
N TYR A 151 19.69 -4.14 -0.65
CA TYR A 151 19.90 -5.48 -0.11
C TYR A 151 18.72 -6.38 -0.47
N PHE A 152 18.97 -7.43 -1.26
CA PHE A 152 17.93 -8.35 -1.69
C PHE A 152 17.87 -9.62 -0.88
N TYR A 153 16.67 -9.97 -0.40
CA TYR A 153 16.38 -11.21 0.30
C TYR A 153 15.38 -12.02 -0.53
N ARG A 154 15.78 -13.18 -1.05
CA ARG A 154 14.93 -14.04 -1.89
C ARG A 154 14.73 -15.37 -1.20
N ASN A 155 13.54 -15.61 -0.63
CA ASN A 155 13.24 -16.83 0.14
C ASN A 155 14.32 -17.13 1.19
N GLY A 156 14.62 -16.12 2.02
CA GLY A 156 15.74 -16.11 2.95
C GLY A 156 15.37 -16.52 4.37
N ILE A 157 16.37 -16.99 5.11
CA ILE A 157 16.30 -17.24 6.55
C ILE A 157 17.47 -16.49 7.20
N ILE A 158 17.17 -15.66 8.19
CA ILE A 158 18.14 -15.00 9.06
C ILE A 158 18.46 -15.97 10.19
N GLY A 159 19.65 -16.58 10.12
CA GLY A 159 20.16 -17.56 11.09
C GLY A 159 21.22 -17.00 12.04
N SER A 160 21.22 -15.69 12.25
CA SER A 160 22.04 -14.95 13.21
C SER A 160 21.34 -13.64 13.56
N ASP A 161 21.76 -12.95 14.62
CA ASP A 161 21.34 -11.56 14.79
C ASP A 161 21.71 -10.75 13.55
N TYR A 162 20.79 -9.89 13.12
CA TYR A 162 20.92 -9.17 11.86
C TYR A 162 20.35 -7.76 11.97
N VAL A 163 20.94 -6.84 11.22
CA VAL A 163 20.58 -5.42 11.26
C VAL A 163 20.18 -4.94 9.88
N PHE A 164 19.03 -4.30 9.81
CA PHE A 164 18.60 -3.49 8.66
C PHE A 164 18.97 -2.04 8.94
N THR A 165 19.89 -1.53 8.15
CA THR A 165 20.50 -0.21 8.31
C THR A 165 19.90 0.77 7.29
N PRO A 166 20.02 2.10 7.50
CA PRO A 166 19.37 3.08 6.62
C PRO A 166 20.14 3.40 5.33
N GLU A 167 21.37 2.91 5.14
CA GLU A 167 22.21 3.31 3.99
C GLU A 167 21.66 2.80 2.66
N LYS A 168 21.01 1.63 2.64
CA LYS A 168 20.37 1.07 1.45
C LYS A 168 18.99 0.49 1.76
N PRO A 169 18.05 0.56 0.82
CA PRO A 169 16.79 -0.16 0.93
C PRO A 169 16.99 -1.67 1.08
N HIS A 170 16.09 -2.30 1.82
CA HIS A 170 16.02 -3.75 2.03
C HIS A 170 14.82 -4.30 1.28
N VAL A 171 15.02 -5.16 0.28
CA VAL A 171 13.96 -5.65 -0.61
C VAL A 171 13.75 -7.16 -0.44
N ILE A 172 12.55 -7.55 -0.03
CA ILE A 172 12.17 -8.94 0.27
C ILE A 172 11.30 -9.50 -0.87
N TYR A 173 11.74 -10.62 -1.46
CA TYR A 173 11.00 -11.43 -2.42
C TYR A 173 10.64 -12.79 -1.81
N GLY A 174 9.36 -13.16 -1.91
CA GLY A 174 8.86 -14.40 -1.32
C GLY A 174 8.82 -14.29 0.20
N TYR A 175 9.68 -14.99 0.93
CA TYR A 175 9.74 -14.85 2.39
C TYR A 175 11.12 -14.42 2.88
N LEU A 176 11.12 -13.75 4.03
CA LEU A 176 12.28 -13.61 4.90
C LEU A 176 11.87 -14.03 6.31
N ILE A 177 12.51 -15.07 6.82
CA ILE A 177 12.20 -15.63 8.14
C ILE A 177 13.32 -15.25 9.10
N VAL A 178 13.00 -14.60 10.21
CA VAL A 178 13.90 -14.49 11.37
C VAL A 178 13.79 -15.81 12.13
N ASP A 179 14.85 -16.60 12.11
CA ASP A 179 14.84 -17.93 12.73
C ASP A 179 14.91 -17.83 14.26
N SER A 180 14.56 -18.94 14.90
CA SER A 180 14.47 -19.05 16.35
C SER A 180 15.73 -18.54 17.06
N LEU A 181 15.54 -17.86 18.18
CA LEU A 181 16.59 -17.29 19.05
C LEU A 181 17.34 -16.08 18.47
N TYR A 182 17.07 -15.66 17.23
CA TYR A 182 17.72 -14.51 16.62
C TYR A 182 16.85 -13.25 16.61
N THR A 183 17.53 -12.11 16.56
CA THR A 183 16.91 -10.80 16.51
C THR A 183 17.17 -10.11 15.18
N LEU A 184 16.11 -9.64 14.52
CA LEU A 184 16.20 -8.65 13.47
C LEU A 184 16.03 -7.24 14.06
N SER A 185 17.08 -6.44 14.05
CA SER A 185 17.02 -5.02 14.41
C SER A 185 16.87 -4.17 13.16
N VAL A 186 15.91 -3.26 13.14
CA VAL A 186 15.67 -2.33 12.03
C VAL A 186 15.89 -0.92 12.53
N GLU A 187 16.94 -0.26 12.05
CA GLU A 187 17.41 1.03 12.54
C GLU A 187 16.59 2.21 11.98
N ALA A 188 16.63 3.32 12.70
CA ALA A 188 15.94 4.55 12.30
C ALA A 188 16.30 4.96 10.87
N GLY A 189 15.29 5.33 10.09
CA GLY A 189 15.45 5.71 8.68
C GLY A 189 15.53 4.55 7.69
N ALA A 190 15.60 3.29 8.14
CA ALA A 190 15.60 2.15 7.23
C ALA A 190 14.34 2.09 6.36
N ARG A 191 14.50 1.60 5.13
CA ARG A 191 13.44 1.41 4.14
C ARG A 191 13.35 -0.07 3.79
N VAL A 192 12.23 -0.70 4.12
CA VAL A 192 11.99 -2.12 3.90
C VAL A 192 10.87 -2.27 2.87
N HIS A 193 11.23 -2.75 1.69
CA HIS A 193 10.32 -3.01 0.59
C HIS A 193 10.00 -4.50 0.52
N LEU A 194 8.73 -4.81 0.34
CA LEU A 194 8.26 -6.17 0.16
C LEU A 194 7.63 -6.30 -1.23
N HIS A 195 8.04 -7.32 -1.97
CA HIS A 195 7.45 -7.62 -3.27
C HIS A 195 6.03 -8.19 -3.14
N SER A 196 5.32 -8.30 -4.25
CA SER A 196 4.00 -8.94 -4.33
C SER A 196 3.95 -10.29 -3.64
N GLY A 197 3.04 -10.42 -2.67
CA GLY A 197 2.85 -11.61 -1.85
C GLY A 197 3.95 -11.87 -0.81
N ALA A 198 4.94 -10.99 -0.68
CA ALA A 198 6.08 -11.26 0.19
C ALA A 198 5.75 -11.16 1.69
N ILE A 199 6.46 -11.95 2.50
CA ILE A 199 6.21 -12.10 3.94
C ILE A 199 7.52 -11.90 4.71
N LEU A 200 7.52 -10.98 5.68
CA LEU A 200 8.53 -10.95 6.74
C LEU A 200 7.98 -11.71 7.94
N MET A 201 8.54 -12.86 8.25
CA MET A 201 8.10 -13.71 9.35
C MET A 201 9.10 -13.66 10.49
N VAL A 202 8.62 -13.46 11.70
CA VAL A 202 9.38 -13.64 12.93
C VAL A 202 8.95 -14.97 13.53
N TYR A 203 9.84 -15.96 13.49
CA TYR A 203 9.51 -17.32 13.88
C TYR A 203 9.43 -17.49 15.40
N ARG A 204 9.16 -18.71 15.87
CA ARG A 204 9.09 -19.02 17.30
C ARG A 204 10.42 -18.68 18.00
N ASP A 205 10.34 -18.03 19.15
CA ASP A 205 11.45 -17.55 19.98
C ASP A 205 12.37 -16.53 19.27
N ALA A 206 12.01 -16.07 18.07
CA ALA A 206 12.68 -14.99 17.38
C ALA A 206 12.10 -13.64 17.80
N THR A 207 12.84 -12.57 17.49
CA THR A 207 12.49 -11.19 17.84
C THR A 207 12.68 -10.25 16.66
N ILE A 208 11.78 -9.27 16.51
CA ILE A 208 12.03 -8.08 15.68
C ILE A 208 12.00 -6.81 16.54
N LYS A 209 12.95 -5.91 16.32
CA LYS A 209 13.06 -4.60 16.97
C LYS A 209 13.11 -3.51 15.91
N VAL A 210 12.01 -2.78 15.72
CA VAL A 210 11.96 -1.63 14.81
C VAL A 210 12.14 -0.35 15.61
N ASN A 211 13.30 0.29 15.42
CA ASN A 211 13.80 1.39 16.24
C ASN A 211 13.79 2.71 15.45
N GLY A 212 12.62 3.09 14.94
CA GLY A 212 12.43 4.39 14.29
C GLY A 212 12.53 5.56 15.27
N THR A 213 12.59 6.76 14.70
CA THR A 213 12.44 8.03 15.41
C THR A 213 11.41 8.91 14.69
N ARG A 214 10.94 9.99 15.33
CA ARG A 214 10.00 10.92 14.71
C ARG A 214 10.56 11.51 13.41
N GLU A 215 11.83 11.88 13.44
CA GLU A 215 12.53 12.49 12.30
C GLU A 215 12.89 11.45 11.24
N ASN A 216 13.24 10.23 11.67
CA ASN A 216 13.65 9.15 10.79
C ASN A 216 12.83 7.88 11.09
N PRO A 217 11.56 7.82 10.64
CA PRO A 217 10.75 6.64 10.82
C PRO A 217 11.27 5.49 9.94
N VAL A 218 11.01 4.26 10.38
CA VAL A 218 11.21 3.05 9.56
C VAL A 218 10.01 2.86 8.67
N ILE A 219 10.22 2.64 7.37
CA ILE A 219 9.11 2.47 6.41
C ILE A 219 9.08 1.03 5.90
N PHE A 220 7.89 0.42 5.97
CA PHE A 220 7.54 -0.85 5.34
C PHE A 220 6.51 -0.61 4.24
N GLU A 221 6.86 -0.87 2.98
CA GLU A 221 5.98 -0.65 1.84
C GLU A 221 6.27 -1.60 0.66
N GLY A 222 5.56 -1.44 -0.46
CA GLY A 222 5.81 -2.20 -1.68
C GLY A 222 7.13 -1.84 -2.35
N ASP A 223 7.63 -2.71 -3.23
CA ASP A 223 8.82 -2.45 -4.06
C ASP A 223 8.53 -1.69 -5.37
N ARG A 224 7.26 -1.36 -5.63
CA ARG A 224 6.82 -0.52 -6.76
C ARG A 224 6.65 0.93 -6.34
N LEU A 225 7.69 1.73 -6.59
CA LEU A 225 7.81 3.09 -6.09
C LEU A 225 7.20 4.15 -7.01
N GLU A 226 6.73 3.75 -8.19
CA GLU A 226 6.17 4.68 -9.17
C GLU A 226 4.90 5.37 -8.63
N ASP A 227 4.68 6.64 -8.99
CA ASP A 227 3.53 7.46 -8.54
C ASP A 227 2.18 6.72 -8.62
N TYR A 228 1.93 6.00 -9.72
CA TYR A 228 0.69 5.24 -9.92
C TYR A 228 0.50 4.13 -8.89
N TYR A 229 1.59 3.50 -8.45
CA TYR A 229 1.57 2.43 -7.46
C TYR A 229 1.72 2.95 -6.04
N ARG A 230 2.21 4.17 -5.81
CA ARG A 230 2.52 4.69 -4.46
C ARG A 230 1.44 4.43 -3.41
N ASP A 231 0.16 4.54 -3.79
CA ASP A 231 -0.96 4.35 -2.87
C ASP A 231 -1.82 3.11 -3.16
N ILE A 232 -1.36 2.18 -4.02
CA ILE A 232 -2.12 0.96 -4.30
C ILE A 232 -1.99 -0.01 -3.11
N PRO A 233 -3.10 -0.40 -2.44
CA PRO A 233 -3.07 -1.36 -1.34
C PRO A 233 -2.88 -2.80 -1.84
N GLY A 234 -2.35 -3.70 -1.00
CA GLY A 234 -2.17 -5.12 -1.34
C GLY A 234 -0.93 -5.44 -2.17
N GLN A 235 0.06 -4.55 -2.20
CA GLN A 235 1.30 -4.74 -2.94
C GLN A 235 2.23 -5.79 -2.35
N TRP A 236 2.04 -6.19 -1.11
CA TRP A 236 2.85 -7.18 -0.42
C TRP A 236 2.01 -7.95 0.60
N GLY A 237 2.51 -9.09 1.08
CA GLY A 237 1.76 -10.02 1.91
C GLY A 237 1.51 -9.51 3.32
N ARG A 238 2.48 -9.69 4.23
CA ARG A 238 2.35 -9.32 5.65
C ARG A 238 3.67 -9.35 6.43
N ILE A 239 3.69 -8.63 7.56
CA ILE A 239 4.64 -8.88 8.65
C ILE A 239 3.95 -9.87 9.59
N TRP A 240 4.51 -11.07 9.73
CA TRP A 240 3.91 -12.14 10.52
C TRP A 240 4.75 -12.44 11.76
N LEU A 241 4.24 -12.04 12.91
CA LEU A 241 4.74 -12.45 14.21
C LEU A 241 4.14 -13.83 14.48
N TYR A 242 4.91 -14.87 14.18
CA TYR A 242 4.45 -16.24 14.24
C TYR A 242 4.12 -16.65 15.67
N ALA A 243 3.27 -17.67 15.83
CA ALA A 243 2.92 -18.20 17.14
C ALA A 243 4.17 -18.62 17.93
N GLY A 244 4.39 -17.96 19.06
CA GLY A 244 5.55 -18.16 19.93
C GLY A 244 6.75 -17.26 19.62
N SER A 245 6.65 -16.31 18.68
CA SER A 245 7.60 -15.19 18.61
C SER A 245 7.50 -14.33 19.89
N ILE A 246 8.60 -13.70 20.28
CA ILE A 246 8.70 -13.02 21.58
C ILE A 246 9.28 -11.62 21.43
N ASN A 247 8.90 -10.72 22.34
CA ASN A 247 9.50 -9.40 22.51
C ASN A 247 9.52 -8.52 21.24
N ASN A 248 8.55 -8.69 20.34
CA ASN A 248 8.50 -7.90 19.11
C ASN A 248 8.09 -6.46 19.43
N GLU A 249 8.90 -5.50 18.99
CA GLU A 249 8.72 -4.08 19.28
C GLU A 249 8.79 -3.25 18.02
N PHE A 250 7.84 -2.33 17.87
CA PHE A 250 7.79 -1.38 16.77
C PHE A 250 7.63 0.03 17.31
N ASN A 251 8.60 0.91 17.06
CA ASN A 251 8.53 2.31 17.42
C ASN A 251 8.80 3.18 16.18
N TYR A 252 7.97 4.20 15.96
CA TYR A 252 8.05 5.09 14.78
C TYR A 252 8.17 4.33 13.46
N ALA A 253 7.26 3.37 13.26
CA ALA A 253 7.13 2.63 12.02
C ALA A 253 5.98 3.20 11.17
N VAL A 254 6.19 3.27 9.86
CA VAL A 254 5.16 3.52 8.86
C VAL A 254 4.99 2.26 8.03
N ILE A 255 3.87 1.56 8.20
CA ILE A 255 3.59 0.29 7.56
C ILE A 255 2.38 0.50 6.64
N ARG A 256 2.58 0.39 5.33
CA ARG A 256 1.53 0.75 4.37
C ARG A 256 1.45 -0.14 3.14
N ASN A 257 0.31 -0.12 2.48
CA ASN A 257 0.08 -0.69 1.15
C ASN A 257 0.17 -2.23 1.05
N GLY A 258 0.13 -2.96 2.16
CA GLY A 258 0.15 -4.42 2.20
C GLY A 258 -1.23 -5.06 2.10
N GLU A 259 -1.31 -6.39 2.13
CA GLU A 259 -2.57 -7.10 2.37
C GLU A 259 -2.94 -7.04 3.84
N VAL A 260 -2.02 -7.45 4.71
CA VAL A 260 -2.12 -7.33 6.15
C VAL A 260 -0.88 -6.62 6.67
N GLY A 261 -1.03 -5.55 7.45
CA GLY A 261 0.12 -4.82 7.99
C GLY A 261 0.93 -5.68 8.96
N ILE A 262 0.36 -5.94 10.13
CA ILE A 262 0.92 -6.84 11.14
C ILE A 262 -0.08 -7.96 11.44
N HIS A 263 0.39 -9.19 11.31
CA HIS A 263 -0.31 -10.39 11.75
C HIS A 263 0.38 -10.94 13.00
N ALA A 264 -0.25 -10.80 14.16
CA ALA A 264 0.27 -11.27 15.44
C ALA A 264 -0.54 -12.49 15.90
N ASP A 265 0.12 -13.65 15.91
CA ASP A 265 -0.48 -14.93 16.27
C ASP A 265 0.11 -15.44 17.59
N THR A 266 -0.68 -16.18 18.36
CA THR A 266 -0.15 -16.98 19.47
C THR A 266 -0.95 -18.28 19.66
N THR A 267 -0.24 -19.31 20.09
CA THR A 267 -0.84 -20.59 20.49
C THR A 267 -0.79 -20.82 22.00
N GLY A 268 -0.23 -19.89 22.79
CA GLY A 268 -0.01 -20.07 24.22
C GLY A 268 -0.10 -18.80 25.06
N ASN A 269 -0.26 -18.99 26.37
CA ASN A 269 -0.29 -17.94 27.38
C ASN A 269 1.16 -17.53 27.72
N SER A 270 1.79 -16.76 26.84
CA SER A 270 3.03 -16.04 27.19
C SER A 270 2.68 -14.89 28.14
N PRO A 271 3.41 -14.68 29.24
CA PRO A 271 3.23 -13.49 30.08
C PRO A 271 3.70 -12.21 29.39
N ASN A 272 4.57 -12.33 28.37
CA ASN A 272 5.06 -11.20 27.59
C ASN A 272 4.16 -10.94 26.38
N PRO A 273 3.85 -9.67 26.07
CA PRO A 273 3.17 -9.30 24.85
C PRO A 273 3.88 -9.83 23.61
N THR A 274 3.12 -10.37 22.66
CA THR A 274 3.63 -10.77 21.35
C THR A 274 4.03 -9.55 20.54
N LEU A 275 3.33 -8.42 20.71
CA LEU A 275 3.62 -7.15 20.05
C LEU A 275 3.49 -5.99 21.03
N ARG A 276 4.54 -5.18 21.09
CA ARG A 276 4.49 -3.80 21.58
C ARG A 276 4.68 -2.85 20.41
N ILE A 277 3.75 -1.92 20.23
CA ILE A 277 3.85 -0.95 19.13
C ILE A 277 3.53 0.46 19.60
N SER A 278 4.42 1.40 19.30
CA SER A 278 4.27 2.80 19.67
C SER A 278 4.57 3.78 18.56
N ASN A 279 3.93 4.96 18.61
CA ASN A 279 4.22 6.10 17.73
C ASN A 279 4.22 5.73 16.23
N SER A 280 3.36 4.79 15.83
CA SER A 280 3.45 4.14 14.52
C SER A 280 2.16 4.31 13.71
N LEU A 281 2.30 4.33 12.39
CA LEU A 281 1.21 4.43 11.43
C LEU A 281 1.08 3.12 10.64
N ILE A 282 -0.08 2.49 10.69
CA ILE A 282 -0.41 1.27 9.95
C ILE A 282 -1.65 1.54 9.14
N TYR A 283 -1.52 1.73 7.83
CA TYR A 283 -2.65 2.17 7.02
C TYR A 283 -2.63 1.70 5.58
N ASN A 284 -3.76 1.88 4.89
CA ASN A 284 -3.90 1.57 3.47
C ASN A 284 -3.64 0.10 3.13
N MET A 285 -4.17 -0.82 3.94
CA MET A 285 -4.06 -2.26 3.67
C MET A 285 -5.25 -2.76 2.84
N SER A 286 -5.04 -3.72 1.93
CA SER A 286 -6.16 -4.27 1.14
C SER A 286 -7.11 -5.15 1.99
N LYS A 287 -6.62 -5.71 3.10
CA LYS A 287 -7.42 -6.45 4.08
C LYS A 287 -7.37 -5.78 5.45
N THR A 288 -6.32 -5.99 6.22
CA THR A 288 -6.31 -5.64 7.66
C THR A 288 -5.07 -4.87 8.09
N GLY A 289 -5.24 -3.82 8.90
CA GLY A 289 -4.12 -3.08 9.48
C GLY A 289 -3.33 -3.95 10.47
N ILE A 290 -3.94 -4.22 11.62
CA ILE A 290 -3.42 -5.18 12.61
C ILE A 290 -4.42 -6.33 12.79
N LEU A 291 -3.95 -7.56 12.58
CA LEU A 291 -4.66 -8.79 12.84
C LEU A 291 -4.04 -9.48 14.05
N GLY A 292 -4.69 -9.38 15.21
CA GLY A 292 -4.38 -10.15 16.41
C GLY A 292 -5.23 -11.41 16.48
N GLN A 293 -4.59 -12.57 16.71
CA GLN A 293 -5.27 -13.86 16.86
C GLN A 293 -4.86 -14.52 18.18
N GLY A 294 -5.77 -14.48 19.16
CA GLY A 294 -5.58 -15.09 20.49
C GLY A 294 -4.42 -14.52 21.29
N THR A 295 -3.93 -13.34 20.89
CA THR A 295 -2.59 -12.84 21.23
C THR A 295 -2.60 -11.75 22.30
N THR A 296 -1.41 -11.32 22.72
CA THR A 296 -1.25 -10.17 23.62
C THR A 296 -0.61 -9.00 22.85
N ILE A 297 -1.31 -7.87 22.76
CA ILE A 297 -0.83 -6.65 22.09
C ILE A 297 -0.97 -5.46 23.03
N GLU A 298 0.12 -4.70 23.18
CA GLU A 298 0.13 -3.38 23.80
C GLU A 298 0.45 -2.34 22.71
N ALA A 299 -0.43 -1.36 22.54
CA ALA A 299 -0.30 -0.32 21.52
C ALA A 299 -0.50 1.07 22.11
N ALA A 300 0.36 2.02 21.77
CA ALA A 300 0.29 3.37 22.33
C ALA A 300 0.67 4.45 21.30
N ASN A 301 -0.08 5.56 21.20
CA ASN A 301 0.18 6.61 20.19
C ASN A 301 0.20 6.08 18.74
N CYS A 302 -0.71 5.17 18.38
CA CYS A 302 -0.73 4.56 17.05
C CYS A 302 -1.92 5.01 16.21
N VAL A 303 -1.69 5.15 14.91
CA VAL A 303 -2.74 5.31 13.90
C VAL A 303 -2.89 4.00 13.14
N ILE A 304 -4.10 3.45 13.13
CA ILE A 304 -4.42 2.22 12.41
C ILE A 304 -5.64 2.51 11.54
N GLY A 305 -5.48 2.53 10.21
CA GLY A 305 -6.62 2.96 9.42
C GLY A 305 -6.68 2.71 7.93
N ASN A 306 -7.83 3.03 7.36
CA ASN A 306 -8.13 2.94 5.93
C ASN A 306 -7.75 1.58 5.34
N CYS A 307 -8.39 0.52 5.85
CA CYS A 307 -8.13 -0.85 5.43
C CYS A 307 -9.39 -1.46 4.79
N GLY A 308 -9.20 -2.18 3.67
CA GLY A 308 -10.29 -2.68 2.83
C GLY A 308 -11.27 -3.63 3.50
N ALA A 309 -10.84 -4.35 4.55
CA ALA A 309 -11.72 -5.11 5.42
C ALA A 309 -11.85 -4.44 6.80
N ARG A 310 -10.79 -4.42 7.62
CA ARG A 310 -10.81 -3.93 9.01
C ARG A 310 -9.52 -3.20 9.33
N SER A 311 -9.59 -2.10 10.07
CA SER A 311 -8.37 -1.44 10.54
C SER A 311 -7.73 -2.28 11.64
N LEU A 312 -8.53 -2.76 12.60
CA LEU A 312 -8.07 -3.56 13.73
C LEU A 312 -8.96 -4.80 13.91
N ALA A 313 -8.36 -5.98 13.84
CA ALA A 313 -9.06 -7.24 14.06
C ALA A 313 -8.45 -7.99 15.24
N LEU A 314 -9.18 -8.08 16.34
CA LEU A 314 -8.77 -8.77 17.56
C LEU A 314 -9.66 -10.01 17.70
N THR A 315 -9.16 -11.12 17.18
CA THR A 315 -9.92 -12.37 17.01
C THR A 315 -9.37 -13.47 17.88
N LEU A 316 -10.16 -14.52 18.09
CA LEU A 316 -9.75 -15.72 18.84
C LEU A 316 -9.37 -15.43 20.30
N GLY A 317 -9.99 -14.45 20.94
CA GLY A 317 -9.68 -14.04 22.31
C GLY A 317 -8.37 -13.26 22.41
N GLY A 318 -7.74 -13.28 23.58
CA GLY A 318 -6.46 -12.62 23.85
C GLY A 318 -6.54 -11.51 24.90
N ARG A 319 -5.45 -10.72 24.98
CA ARG A 319 -5.28 -9.62 25.93
C ARG A 319 -4.75 -8.38 25.21
N TYR A 320 -5.51 -7.30 25.28
CA TYR A 320 -5.25 -6.10 24.49
C TYR A 320 -5.28 -4.85 25.36
N ASP A 321 -4.29 -3.98 25.17
CA ASP A 321 -4.20 -2.66 25.80
C ASP A 321 -3.81 -1.62 24.74
N PHE A 322 -4.76 -0.75 24.38
CA PHE A 322 -4.59 0.32 23.40
C PHE A 322 -4.78 1.67 24.09
N ARG A 323 -3.79 2.57 24.01
CA ARG A 323 -3.83 3.89 24.66
C ARG A 323 -3.49 4.99 23.69
N HIS A 324 -4.32 6.03 23.62
CA HIS A 324 -4.11 7.14 22.68
C HIS A 324 -3.90 6.63 21.24
N CYS A 325 -4.73 5.68 20.82
CA CYS A 325 -4.70 5.16 19.45
C CYS A 325 -5.90 5.69 18.68
N THR A 326 -5.70 5.95 17.38
CA THR A 326 -6.79 6.25 16.45
C THR A 326 -6.97 5.07 15.50
N VAL A 327 -8.13 4.41 15.61
CA VAL A 327 -8.59 3.37 14.68
C VAL A 327 -9.63 4.00 13.75
N GLY A 328 -9.18 4.47 12.59
CA GLY A 328 -10.03 5.13 11.59
C GLY A 328 -10.33 4.22 10.40
N ASN A 329 -11.52 4.25 9.81
CA ASN A 329 -11.74 3.55 8.53
C ASN A 329 -12.64 4.32 7.56
N PHE A 330 -11.99 5.10 6.69
CA PHE A 330 -12.59 5.91 5.63
C PHE A 330 -12.15 5.38 4.27
N TRP A 331 -12.26 4.07 4.12
CA TRP A 331 -11.83 3.35 2.93
C TRP A 331 -12.68 3.71 1.71
N ASN A 332 -12.04 4.25 0.67
CA ASN A 332 -12.71 4.73 -0.55
C ASN A 332 -12.29 3.98 -1.83
N LYS A 333 -11.51 2.90 -1.72
CA LYS A 333 -10.96 2.17 -2.90
C LYS A 333 -11.84 1.01 -3.37
N SER A 334 -12.73 0.54 -2.50
CA SER A 334 -13.72 -0.50 -2.81
C SER A 334 -14.84 -0.46 -1.76
N PHE A 335 -15.88 -1.28 -1.95
CA PHE A 335 -16.92 -1.43 -0.95
C PHE A 335 -16.41 -2.23 0.25
N ARG A 336 -16.50 -1.64 1.45
CA ARG A 336 -16.15 -2.29 2.72
C ARG A 336 -17.40 -2.81 3.43
N ARG A 337 -17.42 -4.13 3.72
CA ARG A 337 -18.55 -4.76 4.44
C ARG A 337 -18.37 -4.71 5.94
N GLU A 338 -17.14 -4.76 6.41
CA GLU A 338 -16.85 -5.01 7.81
C GLU A 338 -16.62 -3.72 8.57
N THR A 339 -16.55 -3.81 9.89
CA THR A 339 -16.35 -2.70 10.82
C THR A 339 -14.87 -2.36 10.96
N ALA A 340 -14.53 -1.15 11.40
CA ALA A 340 -13.15 -0.77 11.66
C ALA A 340 -12.49 -1.66 12.72
N LEU A 341 -13.23 -1.97 13.79
CA LEU A 341 -12.80 -2.81 14.91
C LEU A 341 -13.70 -4.05 15.05
N VAL A 342 -13.10 -5.22 15.19
CA VAL A 342 -13.80 -6.43 15.69
C VAL A 342 -13.09 -6.99 16.92
N LEU A 343 -13.90 -7.36 17.92
CA LEU A 343 -13.52 -8.19 19.06
C LEU A 343 -14.24 -9.53 18.94
N ASN A 344 -13.51 -10.64 18.98
CA ASN A 344 -14.08 -11.99 18.86
C ASN A 344 -13.41 -12.95 19.87
N ASN A 345 -14.17 -13.91 20.40
CA ASN A 345 -13.69 -14.90 21.39
C ASN A 345 -13.90 -16.36 20.98
N TYR A 346 -14.02 -16.66 19.69
CA TYR A 346 -14.25 -18.03 19.24
C TYR A 346 -13.82 -18.28 17.78
N TYR A 347 -13.62 -19.53 17.43
CA TYR A 347 -13.52 -19.98 16.03
C TYR A 347 -14.20 -21.32 15.81
N PHE A 348 -14.37 -21.68 14.55
CA PHE A 348 -14.75 -23.03 14.16
C PHE A 348 -13.51 -23.82 13.79
N ASP A 349 -13.32 -24.99 14.41
CA ASP A 349 -12.26 -25.91 14.00
C ASP A 349 -12.57 -26.59 12.66
N ASN A 350 -11.66 -27.43 12.19
CA ASN A 350 -11.80 -28.15 10.92
C ASN A 350 -13.01 -29.10 10.85
N THR A 351 -13.66 -29.38 11.98
CA THR A 351 -14.89 -30.19 12.07
C THR A 351 -16.16 -29.33 12.13
N GLY A 352 -16.03 -28.00 12.07
CA GLY A 352 -17.14 -27.06 12.22
C GLY A 352 -17.59 -26.89 13.68
N LYS A 353 -16.84 -27.43 14.65
CA LYS A 353 -17.18 -27.27 16.07
C LYS A 353 -16.63 -25.95 16.59
N VAL A 354 -17.45 -25.25 17.38
CA VAL A 354 -17.02 -24.02 18.05
C VAL A 354 -15.96 -24.31 19.11
N GLN A 355 -14.92 -23.49 19.09
CA GLN A 355 -13.84 -23.44 20.07
C GLN A 355 -13.84 -22.05 20.69
N LEU A 356 -14.20 -21.96 21.97
CA LEU A 356 -14.15 -20.71 22.72
C LEU A 356 -12.71 -20.40 23.13
N ARG A 357 -12.32 -19.13 23.01
CA ARG A 357 -11.03 -18.60 23.41
C ARG A 357 -11.25 -17.34 24.24
N PRO A 358 -10.86 -17.30 25.52
CA PRO A 358 -11.09 -16.15 26.38
C PRO A 358 -10.57 -14.83 25.78
N LEU A 359 -11.44 -13.83 25.66
CA LEU A 359 -11.00 -12.44 25.54
C LEU A 359 -10.84 -11.91 26.97
N GLU A 360 -9.64 -12.11 27.53
CA GLU A 360 -9.35 -11.87 28.94
C GLU A 360 -9.45 -10.38 29.29
N GLN A 361 -9.01 -9.52 28.36
CA GLN A 361 -9.04 -8.07 28.48
C GLN A 361 -8.96 -7.46 27.08
N ALA A 362 -9.81 -6.48 26.78
CA ALA A 362 -9.63 -5.53 25.69
C ALA A 362 -9.84 -4.11 26.21
N TYR A 363 -8.74 -3.45 26.59
CA TYR A 363 -8.76 -2.10 27.11
C TYR A 363 -8.40 -1.10 26.01
N PHE A 364 -9.23 -0.08 25.87
CA PHE A 364 -9.01 1.08 25.02
C PHE A 364 -9.14 2.33 25.89
N GLY A 365 -8.05 3.07 26.08
CA GLY A 365 -8.02 4.32 26.86
C GLY A 365 -7.69 5.51 25.99
N ASN A 366 -8.50 6.56 26.02
CA ASN A 366 -8.35 7.76 25.20
C ASN A 366 -8.21 7.45 23.70
N CYS A 367 -8.93 6.45 23.20
CA CYS A 367 -8.85 6.04 21.80
C CYS A 367 -10.00 6.63 20.97
N ALA A 368 -9.71 6.94 19.70
CA ALA A 368 -10.75 7.27 18.72
C ALA A 368 -10.99 6.05 17.82
N ILE A 369 -12.22 5.54 17.78
CA ILE A 369 -12.63 4.44 16.89
C ILE A 369 -13.79 4.94 16.04
N TYR A 370 -13.49 5.27 14.77
CA TYR A 370 -14.40 6.03 13.93
C TYR A 370 -14.26 5.66 12.45
N GLY A 371 -15.25 6.04 11.64
CA GLY A 371 -15.26 5.77 10.20
C GLY A 371 -16.55 6.22 9.53
N GLU A 372 -16.73 5.82 8.28
CA GLU A 372 -17.86 6.23 7.45
C GLU A 372 -19.15 5.47 7.75
N LYS A 373 -19.08 4.28 8.36
CA LYS A 373 -20.27 3.47 8.64
C LYS A 373 -20.96 3.96 9.93
N ASN A 374 -22.25 3.65 10.06
CA ASN A 374 -23.00 3.92 11.29
C ASN A 374 -22.49 3.09 12.48
N GLU A 375 -22.05 1.87 12.20
CA GLU A 375 -21.41 0.97 13.15
C GLU A 375 -19.99 0.65 12.67
N GLU A 376 -19.00 0.98 13.49
CA GLU A 376 -17.58 0.70 13.24
C GLU A 376 -16.97 -0.27 14.26
N ILE A 377 -17.78 -0.81 15.18
CA ILE A 377 -17.35 -1.77 16.18
C ILE A 377 -18.22 -3.01 16.11
N THR A 378 -17.59 -4.19 16.08
CA THR A 378 -18.29 -5.47 16.19
C THR A 378 -17.84 -6.20 17.44
N PHE A 379 -18.80 -6.46 18.32
CA PHE A 379 -18.66 -7.33 19.47
C PHE A 379 -19.19 -8.73 19.12
N ASP A 380 -18.29 -9.59 18.64
CA ASP A 380 -18.61 -10.93 18.17
C ASP A 380 -18.35 -11.98 19.25
N GLN A 381 -19.17 -11.93 20.30
CA GLN A 381 -19.17 -12.93 21.37
C GLN A 381 -20.03 -14.13 20.96
N HIS A 382 -19.51 -15.36 21.13
CA HIS A 382 -20.30 -16.55 20.83
C HIS A 382 -21.53 -16.67 21.74
N SER A 383 -22.65 -17.16 21.19
CA SER A 383 -23.93 -17.30 21.91
C SER A 383 -23.90 -18.30 23.07
N SER A 384 -22.96 -19.26 23.05
CA SER A 384 -22.73 -20.17 24.17
C SER A 384 -21.95 -19.56 25.33
N GLY A 385 -21.58 -18.28 25.24
CA GLY A 385 -20.86 -17.53 26.27
C GLY A 385 -19.34 -17.58 26.12
N GLY A 386 -18.65 -17.63 27.26
CA GLY A 386 -17.19 -17.48 27.36
C GLY A 386 -16.77 -16.09 27.84
N VAL A 387 -15.52 -15.97 28.31
CA VAL A 387 -14.96 -14.71 28.80
C VAL A 387 -14.87 -13.71 27.63
N PHE A 388 -15.44 -12.51 27.85
CA PHE A 388 -15.53 -11.44 26.85
C PHE A 388 -15.41 -10.08 27.52
N ASN A 389 -14.23 -9.79 28.06
CA ASN A 389 -13.99 -8.58 28.84
C ASN A 389 -13.46 -7.47 27.93
N TYR A 390 -14.17 -6.34 27.88
CA TYR A 390 -13.73 -5.14 27.17
C TYR A 390 -14.08 -3.89 27.97
N ARG A 391 -13.31 -2.82 27.75
CA ARG A 391 -13.52 -1.50 28.35
C ARG A 391 -12.97 -0.41 27.43
N PHE A 392 -13.79 0.59 27.16
CA PHE A 392 -13.48 1.80 26.41
C PHE A 392 -13.58 3.00 27.35
N GLU A 393 -12.44 3.49 27.82
CA GLU A 393 -12.35 4.62 28.74
C GLU A 393 -12.00 5.89 27.98
N ASN A 394 -12.85 6.92 28.10
CA ASN A 394 -12.68 8.22 27.45
C ASN A 394 -12.40 8.11 25.95
N CYS A 395 -13.15 7.23 25.28
CA CYS A 395 -13.01 7.00 23.85
C CYS A 395 -14.07 7.77 23.05
N LEU A 396 -13.75 8.11 21.81
CA LEU A 396 -14.76 8.52 20.82
C LEU A 396 -15.13 7.31 19.96
N LEU A 397 -16.39 6.93 19.95
CA LEU A 397 -16.87 5.70 19.32
C LEU A 397 -17.95 5.99 18.26
N LYS A 398 -17.73 5.49 17.03
CA LYS A 398 -18.76 5.39 15.99
C LYS A 398 -19.48 4.04 16.11
N THR A 399 -20.64 4.03 16.74
CA THR A 399 -21.36 2.79 17.06
C THR A 399 -22.87 3.01 17.20
N GLU A 400 -23.65 1.97 16.95
CA GLU A 400 -25.07 1.92 17.26
C GLU A 400 -25.32 1.33 18.66
N ALA A 401 -24.35 0.58 19.20
CA ALA A 401 -24.41 -0.04 20.53
C ALA A 401 -24.70 0.96 21.66
N ASP A 402 -25.37 0.49 22.71
CA ASP A 402 -25.56 1.28 23.93
C ASP A 402 -24.23 1.41 24.69
N ILE A 403 -23.88 2.64 25.06
CA ILE A 403 -22.66 2.97 25.80
C ILE A 403 -22.95 3.57 27.18
N THR A 404 -24.17 3.40 27.70
CA THR A 404 -24.55 3.94 29.02
C THR A 404 -23.96 3.17 30.20
N ASP A 405 -23.45 1.95 29.98
CA ASP A 405 -22.73 1.16 30.98
C ASP A 405 -21.39 1.82 31.34
N ALA A 406 -21.35 2.51 32.48
CA ALA A 406 -20.19 3.26 32.94
C ALA A 406 -18.98 2.37 33.31
N GLU A 407 -19.16 1.07 33.52
CA GLU A 407 -18.02 0.16 33.75
C GLU A 407 -17.30 -0.18 32.45
N LYS A 408 -18.07 -0.28 31.36
CA LYS A 408 -17.55 -0.60 30.03
C LYS A 408 -17.17 0.63 29.21
N PHE A 409 -17.86 1.74 29.40
CA PHE A 409 -17.71 2.96 28.60
C PHE A 409 -17.49 4.23 29.43
N PRO A 410 -16.66 4.23 30.50
CA PRO A 410 -16.51 5.41 31.35
C PRO A 410 -16.02 6.61 30.54
N GLY A 411 -16.73 7.73 30.61
CA GLY A 411 -16.34 8.98 29.95
C GLY A 411 -16.34 8.94 28.41
N SER A 412 -16.80 7.87 27.78
CA SER A 412 -16.77 7.71 26.32
C SER A 412 -17.89 8.50 25.63
N LEU A 413 -17.60 8.97 24.42
CA LEU A 413 -18.47 9.77 23.55
C LEU A 413 -18.97 8.92 22.38
N LYS A 414 -20.27 8.99 22.09
CA LYS A 414 -20.92 8.27 20.98
C LYS A 414 -21.24 9.19 19.82
N ASN A 415 -20.81 8.83 18.61
CA ASN A 415 -21.23 9.41 17.33
C ASN A 415 -21.06 10.94 17.18
N GLN A 416 -20.19 11.56 18.00
CA GLN A 416 -19.83 12.97 17.84
C GLN A 416 -18.79 13.12 16.73
N ASN A 417 -18.82 14.25 16.02
CA ASN A 417 -17.94 14.46 14.88
C ASN A 417 -16.49 14.75 15.35
N PRO A 418 -15.50 13.92 14.97
CA PRO A 418 -14.10 14.14 15.33
C PRO A 418 -13.45 15.31 14.57
N TRP A 419 -14.02 15.73 13.43
CA TRP A 419 -13.43 16.75 12.56
C TRP A 419 -11.95 16.51 12.24
N PHE A 420 -11.67 15.33 11.67
CA PHE A 420 -10.34 14.97 11.18
C PHE A 420 -9.92 15.84 9.99
N LEU A 421 -8.61 16.12 9.88
CA LEU A 421 -7.99 16.89 8.80
C LEU A 421 -8.24 16.29 7.40
N ASP A 422 -7.75 15.07 7.16
CA ASP A 422 -8.07 14.30 5.94
C ASP A 422 -8.13 12.80 6.28
N PRO A 423 -9.31 12.33 6.70
CA PRO A 423 -9.46 10.95 7.13
C PRO A 423 -9.27 9.95 5.99
N TYR A 424 -9.43 10.34 4.71
CA TYR A 424 -9.20 9.47 3.55
C TYR A 424 -7.72 9.16 3.32
N GLN A 425 -6.83 10.04 3.80
CA GLN A 425 -5.37 9.86 3.78
C GLN A 425 -4.78 9.40 5.12
N ALA A 426 -5.62 8.90 6.03
CA ALA A 426 -5.27 8.51 7.40
C ALA A 426 -4.69 9.67 8.25
N GLN A 427 -5.02 10.91 7.88
CA GLN A 427 -4.70 12.11 8.65
C GLN A 427 -5.82 12.40 9.65
N TYR A 428 -5.69 11.79 10.83
CA TYR A 428 -6.71 11.86 11.89
C TYR A 428 -6.41 12.92 12.97
N GLN A 429 -5.62 13.94 12.63
CA GLN A 429 -5.46 15.12 13.48
C GLN A 429 -6.80 15.85 13.59
N PRO A 430 -7.19 16.35 14.77
CA PRO A 430 -8.30 17.30 14.88
C PRO A 430 -7.93 18.60 14.16
N ASP A 431 -8.80 19.07 13.27
CA ASP A 431 -8.55 20.22 12.39
C ASP A 431 -9.25 21.51 12.85
N THR A 432 -10.20 21.40 13.78
CA THR A 432 -11.00 22.56 14.23
C THR A 432 -11.30 22.51 15.72
N LEU A 433 -11.45 23.69 16.32
CA LEU A 433 -11.76 23.92 17.73
C LEU A 433 -13.09 23.28 18.18
N VAL A 434 -13.98 22.93 17.25
CA VAL A 434 -15.24 22.23 17.55
C VAL A 434 -15.11 20.70 17.53
N SER A 435 -13.89 20.17 17.34
CA SER A 435 -13.62 18.74 17.39
C SER A 435 -14.04 18.13 18.72
N SER A 436 -14.75 17.00 18.65
CA SER A 436 -15.12 16.22 19.84
C SER A 436 -13.94 15.47 20.47
N LEU A 437 -12.75 15.53 19.87
CA LEU A 437 -11.53 14.92 20.41
C LEU A 437 -10.87 15.81 21.47
N ILE A 438 -11.06 17.12 21.35
CA ILE A 438 -10.28 18.13 22.06
C ILE A 438 -10.63 18.18 23.55
N ASN A 439 -9.63 18.00 24.41
CA ASN A 439 -9.71 18.03 25.86
C ASN A 439 -10.78 17.08 26.44
N LYS A 440 -10.92 15.89 25.85
CA LYS A 440 -11.91 14.87 26.29
C LYS A 440 -11.27 13.58 26.83
N GLY A 441 -9.96 13.44 26.71
CA GLY A 441 -9.21 12.32 27.29
C GLY A 441 -9.09 12.41 28.80
N ASN A 442 -8.76 11.28 29.42
CA ASN A 442 -8.43 11.18 30.84
C ASN A 442 -6.90 11.16 31.02
N ALA A 443 -6.36 12.12 31.78
CA ALA A 443 -4.93 12.19 32.08
C ALA A 443 -4.38 10.95 32.84
N GLY A 444 -5.25 10.22 33.56
CA GLY A 444 -4.88 8.97 34.22
C GLY A 444 -4.43 7.86 33.26
N VAL A 445 -4.91 7.88 32.00
CA VAL A 445 -4.54 6.90 30.97
C VAL A 445 -3.05 6.98 30.62
N LEU A 446 -2.44 8.17 30.77
CA LEU A 446 -1.02 8.43 30.48
C LEU A 446 -0.08 7.58 31.35
N ASN A 447 -0.51 7.19 32.56
CA ASN A 447 0.33 6.50 33.54
C ASN A 447 0.36 4.97 33.38
N GLY A 448 -0.44 4.39 32.48
CA GLY A 448 -0.58 2.93 32.36
C GLY A 448 -0.04 2.33 31.06
N ALA A 449 0.59 3.13 30.20
CA ALA A 449 1.20 2.63 28.98
C ALA A 449 2.60 2.05 29.25
N PHE A 450 3.05 1.14 28.35
CA PHE A 450 4.41 0.60 28.37
C PHE A 450 5.48 1.61 27.93
N ILE A 451 5.06 2.80 27.46
CA ILE A 451 5.90 3.94 27.11
C ILE A 451 5.47 5.19 27.87
N ASN A 452 6.32 6.22 27.85
CA ASN A 452 5.95 7.56 28.27
C ASN A 452 4.99 8.19 27.24
N LEU A 453 3.76 8.52 27.67
CA LEU A 453 2.72 9.14 26.84
C LEU A 453 2.55 10.65 27.08
N GLN A 454 3.54 11.34 27.64
CA GLN A 454 3.46 12.80 27.81
C GLN A 454 3.36 13.57 26.48
N GLU A 455 3.85 12.98 25.39
CA GLU A 455 3.75 13.54 24.04
C GLU A 455 2.83 12.70 23.15
N ASP A 456 2.19 13.34 22.17
CA ASP A 456 1.53 12.69 21.05
C ASP A 456 2.53 12.20 19.99
N ILE A 457 2.01 11.59 18.92
CA ILE A 457 2.86 11.07 17.85
C ILE A 457 3.69 12.17 17.14
N ASP A 458 3.19 13.41 17.10
CA ASP A 458 3.83 14.57 16.48
C ASP A 458 4.77 15.34 17.45
N GLY A 459 4.75 15.01 18.74
CA GLY A 459 5.57 15.65 19.78
C GLY A 459 4.95 16.77 20.57
N ARG A 460 3.64 16.88 20.51
CA ARG A 460 2.90 17.86 21.30
C ARG A 460 2.63 17.30 22.68
N LEU A 461 2.84 18.12 23.70
CA LEU A 461 2.59 17.75 25.08
C LEU A 461 1.09 17.60 25.32
N ARG A 462 0.69 16.43 25.82
CA ARG A 462 -0.70 16.10 26.22
C ARG A 462 -1.18 16.79 27.49
N THR A 463 -0.28 17.55 28.12
CA THR A 463 -0.49 18.29 29.37
C THR A 463 -0.35 19.80 29.16
N ALA A 464 -0.29 20.25 27.90
CA ALA A 464 -0.18 21.67 27.58
C ALA A 464 -1.48 22.46 27.81
N ASP A 465 -2.63 21.78 27.86
CA ASP A 465 -3.95 22.37 28.06
C ASP A 465 -4.75 21.65 29.17
N THR A 466 -6.08 21.70 29.12
CA THR A 466 -6.94 21.33 30.27
C THR A 466 -6.97 19.81 30.51
N ALA A 467 -6.93 19.03 29.43
CA ALA A 467 -6.97 17.58 29.44
C ALA A 467 -6.43 17.06 28.11
N PRO A 468 -5.83 15.85 28.07
CA PRO A 468 -5.33 15.31 26.82
C PRO A 468 -6.45 15.09 25.81
N ASP A 469 -6.12 15.15 24.53
CA ASP A 469 -7.04 14.85 23.44
C ASP A 469 -7.26 13.34 23.27
N ILE A 470 -8.44 12.97 22.77
CA ILE A 470 -8.74 11.59 22.40
C ILE A 470 -8.01 11.24 21.09
N GLY A 471 -7.33 10.10 21.08
CA GLY A 471 -6.64 9.55 19.91
C GLY A 471 -5.14 9.80 19.92
N ALA A 472 -4.51 9.54 18.76
CA ALA A 472 -3.05 9.57 18.61
C ALA A 472 -2.44 10.97 18.54
N TYR A 473 -3.26 12.01 18.37
CA TYR A 473 -2.82 13.39 18.16
C TYR A 473 -3.39 14.32 19.23
N GLU A 474 -2.63 15.35 19.58
CA GLU A 474 -3.11 16.54 20.28
C GLU A 474 -3.37 17.66 19.27
N PHE A 475 -4.42 18.44 19.53
CA PHE A 475 -4.78 19.59 18.73
C PHE A 475 -3.72 20.70 18.84
N SER A 476 -3.48 21.38 17.72
CA SER A 476 -2.66 22.59 17.67
C SER A 476 -3.30 23.60 16.73
N GLU A 477 -3.33 24.87 17.14
CA GLU A 477 -3.79 25.97 16.28
C GLU A 477 -2.91 26.16 15.04
N GLU A 478 -1.67 25.67 15.04
CA GLU A 478 -0.78 25.72 13.87
C GLU A 478 -1.27 24.84 12.71
N ASN A 479 -2.09 23.82 12.99
CA ASN A 479 -2.66 22.93 11.96
C ASN A 479 -3.54 23.67 10.94
N ARG A 480 -4.01 24.89 11.25
CA ARG A 480 -4.83 25.74 10.36
C ARG A 480 -4.09 26.42 9.21
N LYS A 481 -2.76 26.46 9.20
CA LYS A 481 -1.97 27.32 8.28
C LYS A 481 -1.42 26.59 7.04
N LYS A 482 -1.78 25.34 6.83
CA LYS A 482 -1.49 24.59 5.60
C LYS A 482 -2.80 24.26 4.91
#